data_AF-A0A3D3USI9-F1
#
_entry.id   AF-A0A3D3USI9-F1
#
_cell.length_a   1.000
_cell.length_b   1.000
_cell.length_c   1.000
_cell.angle_alpha   90.00
_cell.angle_beta   90.00
_cell.angle_gamma   90.00
#
_symmetry.space_group_name_H-M   'P 1'
#
loop_
_entity.id
_entity.type
_entity.pdbx_description
1 polymer ?
#
loop_
_entity_poly.entity_id
_entity_poly.type
_entity_poly.pdbx_seq_one_letter_code
_entity_poly.pdbx_strand_id
1 'polypeptide(L)' 'MGEWGSNEIEELKSLYRENNVPSDQLVKRKVGLDSFAATFNSRVGSGVVFTSEEIADRLFKLRKSGKLPRIRR' A
#
# COMPACT_ATOMS: atom_id res chain seq x y z
N MET A 1 -17.27 3.60 -1.07
CA MET A 1 -15.83 3.39 -0.81
C MET A 1 -15.67 3.38 0.69
N GLY A 2 -15.26 2.25 1.28
CA GLY A 2 -15.03 2.16 2.73
C GLY A 2 -13.94 3.15 3.15
N GLU A 3 -14.18 3.85 4.26
CA GLU A 3 -13.18 4.74 4.84
C GLU A 3 -12.01 3.90 5.35
N TRP A 4 -10.83 4.12 4.77
CA TRP A 4 -9.60 3.58 5.31
C TRP A 4 -9.33 4.28 6.64
N GLY A 5 -9.31 3.52 7.73
CA GLY A 5 -8.98 4.03 9.04
C GLY A 5 -7.54 4.54 9.11
N SER A 6 -7.29 5.39 10.11
CA SER A 6 -5.95 5.92 10.37
C SER A 6 -4.92 4.79 10.57
N ASN A 7 -5.32 3.72 11.27
CA ASN A 7 -4.46 2.56 11.51
C ASN A 7 -4.04 1.85 10.20
N GLU A 8 -4.99 1.64 9.29
CA GLU A 8 -4.69 1.04 7.97
C GLU A 8 -3.72 1.91 7.18
N ILE A 9 -3.89 3.23 7.21
CA ILE A 9 -3.01 4.15 6.49
C ILE A 9 -1.59 4.15 7.08
N GLU A 10 -1.45 4.08 8.40
CA GLU A 10 -0.15 4.01 9.07
C GLU A 10 0.56 2.70 8.76
N GLU A 11 -0.13 1.57 8.87
CA GLU A 11 0.42 0.26 8.53
C GLU A 11 0.82 0.18 7.05
N LEU A 12 0.02 0.76 6.15
CA LEU A 12 0.31 0.78 4.73
C LEU A 12 1.61 1.57 4.44
N LYS A 13 1.81 2.69 5.12
CA LYS A 13 3.04 3.49 5.02
C LYS A 13 4.25 2.76 5.61
N SER A 14 4.07 2.11 6.75
CA SER A 14 5.10 1.33 7.43
C SER A 14 5.58 0.19 6.53
N LEU A 15 4.63 -0.61 6.04
CA LEU A 15 4.90 -1.73 5.15
C LEU A 15 5.54 -1.31 3.83
N TYR A 16 5.11 -0.17 3.27
CA TYR A 16 5.71 0.42 2.06
C TYR A 16 7.18 0.79 2.26
N ARG A 17 7.53 1.34 3.43
CA ARG A 17 8.93 1.66 3.78
C ARG A 17 9.75 0.40 4.01
N GLU A 18 9.23 -0.57 4.75
CA GLU A 18 9.93 -1.83 5.04
C GLU A 18 10.24 -2.61 3.76
N ASN A 19 9.25 -2.75 2.87
CA ASN A 19 9.41 -3.48 1.61
C ASN A 19 10.18 -2.69 0.54
N ASN A 20 10.54 -1.42 0.80
CA ASN A 20 11.22 -0.54 -0.15
C ASN A 20 10.56 -0.55 -1.54
N VAL A 21 9.23 -0.54 -1.59
CA VAL A 21 8.49 -0.69 -2.85
C VAL A 21 8.80 0.50 -3.77
N PRO A 22 9.46 0.28 -4.92
CA PRO A 22 9.82 1.35 -5.83
C PRO A 22 8.57 2.07 -6.35
N SER A 23 8.64 3.40 -6.39
CA SER A 23 7.48 4.18 -6.82
C SER A 23 7.14 3.96 -8.31
N ASP A 24 8.11 3.59 -9.13
CA ASP A 24 7.90 3.21 -10.54
C ASP A 24 7.10 1.91 -10.70
N GLN A 25 7.23 1.03 -9.72
CA GLN A 25 6.57 -0.26 -9.68
C GLN A 25 5.07 -0.11 -9.35
N LEU A 26 4.71 0.85 -8.50
CA LEU A 26 3.32 1.22 -8.22
C LEU A 26 2.60 1.84 -9.44
N VAL A 27 3.30 2.63 -10.26
CA VAL A 27 2.71 3.33 -11.42
C VAL A 27 2.28 2.35 -12.50
N LYS A 28 3.06 1.29 -12.70
CA LYS A 28 2.80 0.33 -13.78
C LYS A 28 1.78 -0.75 -13.41
N ARG A 29 1.24 -0.77 -12.19
CA ARG A 29 0.45 -1.89 -11.61
C ARG A 29 1.06 -3.27 -11.91
N LYS A 30 2.37 -3.33 -12.14
CA LYS A 30 3.10 -4.51 -12.68
C LYS A 30 3.72 -5.36 -11.58
N VAL A 31 3.39 -5.08 -10.32
CA VAL A 31 3.99 -5.75 -9.17
C VAL A 31 3.06 -6.84 -8.70
N GLY A 32 3.62 -8.02 -8.42
CA GLY A 32 3.02 -9.02 -7.55
C GLY A 32 2.94 -8.47 -6.12
N LEU A 33 2.04 -7.51 -5.88
CA LEU A 33 1.70 -7.01 -4.55
C LEU A 33 0.84 -8.03 -3.80
N ASP A 34 0.67 -9.25 -4.31
CA ASP A 34 -0.04 -10.33 -3.63
C ASP A 34 0.54 -10.61 -2.25
N SER A 35 1.86 -10.77 -2.16
CA SER A 35 2.53 -10.95 -0.87
C SER A 35 2.42 -9.71 0.01
N PHE A 36 2.50 -8.51 -0.59
CA PHE A 36 2.32 -7.25 0.15
C PHE A 36 0.91 -7.11 0.71
N ALA A 37 -0.11 -7.48 -0.07
CA ALA A 37 -1.51 -7.47 0.31
C ALA A 37 -1.79 -8.50 1.41
N ALA A 38 -1.24 -9.70 1.27
CA ALA A 38 -1.32 -10.72 2.31
C ALA A 38 -0.70 -10.25 3.63
N THR A 39 0.51 -9.67 3.59
CA THR A 39 1.16 -9.14 4.80
C THR A 39 0.38 -7.97 5.39
N PHE A 40 -0.13 -7.05 4.56
CA PHE A 40 -0.95 -5.94 5.00
C PHE A 40 -2.22 -6.43 5.69
N ASN A 41 -3.01 -7.29 5.05
CA ASN A 41 -4.24 -7.86 5.62
C ASN A 41 -3.96 -8.59 6.95
N SER A 42 -2.83 -9.31 7.04
CA SER A 42 -2.41 -9.96 8.27
C SER A 42 -2.07 -8.99 9.40
N ARG A 43 -1.50 -7.81 9.09
CA ARG A 43 -1.14 -6.80 10.12
C ARG A 43 -2.34 -6.00 10.60
N VAL A 44 -3.18 -5.55 9.67
CA VAL A 44 -4.34 -4.73 10.01
C VAL A 44 -5.40 -5.57 10.74
N GLY A 45 -5.53 -6.85 10.39
CA GLY A 45 -6.45 -7.77 11.07
C GLY A 45 -7.92 -7.35 11.04
N SER A 46 -8.28 -6.43 10.14
CA SER A 46 -9.55 -5.67 10.18
C SER A 46 -10.80 -6.48 9.79
N GLY A 47 -10.68 -7.79 9.53
CA GLY A 47 -11.72 -8.61 8.90
C GLY A 47 -12.02 -8.25 7.43
N VAL A 48 -11.61 -7.05 7.00
CA VAL A 48 -11.64 -6.57 5.61
C VAL A 48 -10.38 -7.03 4.90
N VAL A 49 -10.55 -7.75 3.80
CA VAL A 49 -9.46 -8.22 2.94
C VAL A 49 -9.27 -7.23 1.79
N PHE A 50 -8.14 -6.54 1.80
CA PHE A 50 -7.74 -5.63 0.73
C PHE A 50 -7.01 -6.39 -0.37
N THR A 51 -7.42 -6.16 -1.61
CA THR A 51 -6.73 -6.74 -2.77
C THR A 51 -5.46 -5.96 -3.10
N SER A 52 -4.55 -6.61 -3.82
CA SER A 52 -3.32 -6.00 -4.33
C SER A 52 -3.61 -4.77 -5.21
N GLU A 53 -4.71 -4.77 -5.96
CA GLU A 53 -5.16 -3.61 -6.75
C GLU A 53 -5.63 -2.43 -5.88
N GLU A 54 -6.42 -2.68 -4.83
CA GLU A 54 -6.88 -1.61 -3.94
C GLU A 54 -5.72 -0.97 -3.17
N ILE A 55 -4.79 -1.80 -2.71
CA ILE A 55 -3.56 -1.34 -2.06
C ILE A 55 -2.71 -0.51 -3.03
N ALA A 56 -2.54 -0.98 -4.27
CA ALA A 56 -1.80 -0.24 -5.29
C ALA A 56 -2.44 1.11 -5.59
N ASP A 57 -3.76 1.16 -5.77
CA ASP A 57 -4.51 2.39 -6.00
C ASP A 57 -4.39 3.35 -4.81
N ARG A 58 -4.44 2.82 -3.58
CA ARG A 58 -4.31 3.61 -2.36
C ARG A 58 -2.90 4.18 -2.19
N LEU A 59 -1.87 3.36 -2.37
CA LEU A 59 -0.47 3.80 -2.37
C LEU A 59 -0.23 4.86 -3.45
N PHE A 60 -0.81 4.68 -4.64
CA PHE A 60 -0.74 5.64 -5.72
C PHE A 60 -1.39 6.97 -5.35
N LYS A 61 -2.58 6.95 -4.74
CA LYS A 61 -3.28 8.16 -4.24
C LYS A 61 -2.48 8.87 -3.15
N LEU A 62 -1.94 8.13 -2.17
CA LEU A 62 -1.11 8.69 -1.10
C LEU A 62 0.18 9.32 -1.65
N ARG A 63 0.79 8.70 -2.68
CA ARG A 63 1.93 9.27 -3.40
C ARG A 63 1.53 10.55 -4.12
N LYS A 64 0.44 10.54 -4.89
CA LYS A 64 -0.05 11.72 -5.61
C LYS A 64 -0.34 12.89 -4.65
N SER A 65 -0.80 12.56 -3.44
CA SER A 65 -1.02 13.53 -2.35
C SER A 65 0.25 14.01 -1.65
N GLY A 66 1.45 13.51 -1.99
CA GLY A 66 2.71 13.86 -1.32
C GLY A 66 2.89 13.25 0.08
N LYS A 67 1.99 12.34 0.51
CA LYS A 67 2.03 11.70 1.84
C LYS A 67 2.93 10.45 1.89
N LEU A 68 3.50 10.04 0.76
CA LEU A 68 4.45 8.94 0.65
C LEU A 68 5.77 9.41 0.02
N PRO A 69 6.93 9.10 0.62
CA PRO A 69 8.23 9.45 0.06
C PRO A 69 8.51 8.66 -1.23
N ARG A 70 9.24 9.30 -2.15
CA ARG A 70 9.61 8.67 -3.43
C ARG A 70 10.79 7.68 -3.23
N ILE A 71 10.39 6.43 -3.11
CA ILE A 71 11.05 5.17 -3.47
C ILE A 71 11.91 5.18 -4.74
N ARG A 72 13.12 5.79 -4.79
CA ARG A 72 14.01 5.69 -5.97
C ARG A 72 15.04 4.58 -5.73
N ARG A 73 14.94 3.49 -6.49
CA ARG A 73 15.97 2.45 -6.60
C ARG A 73 16.26 2.23 -8.07
#